data_AF-A0A6F8ZFA8-F1
#
_entry.id   AF-A0A6F8ZFA8-F1
#
_cell.length_a   1.000
_cell.length_b   1.000
_cell.length_c   1.000
_cell.angle_alpha   90.00
_cell.angle_beta   90.00
_cell.angle_gamma   90.00
#
_symmetry.space_group_name_H-M   'P 1'
#
loop_
_entity.id
_entity.type
_entity.pdbx_description
1 polymer ?
#
loop_
_entity_poly.entity_id
_entity_poly.type
_entity_poly.pdbx_seq_one_letter_code
_entity_poly.pdbx_strand_id
1 'polypeptide(L)'
;MLKAADGHLWRVLWYTIALTGCRRGEALGLQWADIDRERHTITIQRTLTGKAARRQVHEPKTASGRRVVAATRFLMDLLKEHQHQQKLAQLAAGPDWVETGFVFTTRTGKPLDGDNVRRAFKKLLKAAGLPPETRIHDLRHAMATWWLSQGVPVKVVSERLGHTSIAITLQLYGHVLSNMRAEAAEQMDAWLLGEERASPRRHKTSLVFPGQTSSTSGASSKKSALYFVGNGSPRSINDFKYTFSCSLRLTPTRIPP
;
A
#
# COMPACT_ATOMS: atom_id res chain seq x y z
N MET A 1 0.04 -6.53 -7.85
CA MET A 1 -1.12 -5.80 -7.31
C MET A 1 -1.01 -4.30 -7.57
N LEU A 2 -0.09 -3.56 -6.92
CA LEU A 2 -0.01 -2.10 -7.07
C LEU A 2 0.24 -1.65 -8.52
N LYS A 3 1.08 -2.38 -9.27
CA LYS A 3 1.24 -2.15 -10.72
C LYS A 3 -0.07 -2.35 -11.52
N ALA A 4 -0.90 -3.31 -11.14
CA ALA A 4 -2.21 -3.53 -11.76
C ALA A 4 -3.20 -2.40 -11.43
N ALA A 5 -2.91 -1.58 -10.42
CA ALA A 5 -3.70 -0.41 -10.07
C ALA A 5 -3.35 0.83 -10.88
N ASP A 6 -2.28 0.85 -11.67
CA ASP A 6 -1.77 2.09 -12.27
C ASP A 6 -2.76 2.75 -13.26
N GLY A 7 -3.77 2.01 -13.74
CA GLY A 7 -4.92 2.52 -14.53
C GLY A 7 -6.25 2.66 -13.77
N HIS A 8 -6.27 2.46 -12.44
CA HIS A 8 -7.49 2.52 -11.63
C HIS A 8 -7.66 3.88 -10.94
N LEU A 9 -8.91 4.36 -10.84
CA LEU A 9 -9.23 5.67 -10.24
C LEU A 9 -8.71 5.83 -8.80
N TRP A 10 -8.64 4.73 -8.05
CA TRP A 10 -8.23 4.72 -6.64
C TRP A 10 -6.81 4.20 -6.41
N ARG A 11 -5.93 4.24 -7.43
CA ARG A 11 -4.54 3.79 -7.29
C ARG A 11 -3.83 4.47 -6.12
N VAL A 12 -3.96 5.80 -6.02
CA VAL A 12 -3.24 6.61 -5.03
C VAL A 12 -3.71 6.28 -3.62
N LEU A 13 -4.98 5.92 -3.44
CA LEU A 13 -5.52 5.43 -2.17
C LEU A 13 -4.83 4.13 -1.74
N TRP A 14 -4.68 3.16 -2.64
CA TRP A 14 -4.05 1.88 -2.31
C TRP A 14 -2.54 2.01 -2.08
N TYR A 15 -1.84 2.84 -2.87
CA TYR A 15 -0.43 3.18 -2.59
C TYR A 15 -0.28 3.86 -1.24
N THR A 16 -1.18 4.79 -0.89
CA THR A 16 -1.17 5.45 0.41
C THR A 16 -1.34 4.42 1.54
N ILE A 17 -2.34 3.55 1.46
CA ILE A 17 -2.56 2.50 2.47
C ILE A 17 -1.35 1.58 2.60
N ALA A 18 -0.80 1.10 1.47
CA ALA A 18 0.33 0.19 1.48
C ALA A 18 1.59 0.86 2.07
N LEU A 19 1.99 2.00 1.53
CA LEU A 19 3.27 2.64 1.86
C LEU A 19 3.28 3.35 3.22
N THR A 20 2.12 3.79 3.72
CA THR A 20 2.02 4.38 5.07
C THR A 20 1.67 3.35 6.14
N GLY A 21 1.05 2.24 5.76
CA GLY A 21 0.50 1.26 6.69
C GLY A 21 -0.79 1.73 7.39
N CYS A 22 -1.41 2.83 6.95
CA CYS A 22 -2.65 3.33 7.56
C CYS A 22 -3.84 2.38 7.34
N ARG A 23 -4.82 2.44 8.24
CA ARG A 23 -6.08 1.70 8.09
C ARG A 23 -6.89 2.32 6.95
N ARG A 24 -7.78 1.53 6.32
CA ARG A 24 -8.68 2.05 5.28
C ARG A 24 -9.43 3.31 5.73
N GLY A 25 -10.04 3.29 6.91
CA GLY A 25 -10.78 4.46 7.42
C GLY A 25 -9.89 5.67 7.70
N GLU A 26 -8.63 5.45 8.10
CA GLU A 26 -7.64 6.53 8.26
C GLU A 26 -7.29 7.15 6.91
N ALA A 27 -7.04 6.32 5.88
CA ALA A 27 -6.79 6.81 4.53
C ALA A 27 -7.96 7.62 3.98
N LEU A 28 -9.19 7.13 4.17
CA LEU A 28 -10.41 7.83 3.74
C LEU A 28 -10.68 9.12 4.53
N GLY A 29 -10.15 9.23 5.74
CA GLY A 29 -10.26 10.41 6.58
C GLY A 29 -9.16 11.45 6.37
N LEU A 30 -8.19 11.18 5.48
CA LEU A 30 -7.04 12.04 5.25
C LEU A 30 -7.44 13.32 4.50
N GLN A 31 -6.98 14.46 4.99
CA GLN A 31 -7.17 15.77 4.36
C GLN A 31 -5.85 16.33 3.81
N TRP A 32 -5.92 17.27 2.86
CA TRP A 32 -4.72 17.89 2.29
C TRP A 32 -3.88 18.63 3.34
N ALA A 33 -4.52 19.19 4.36
CA ALA A 33 -3.85 19.84 5.49
C ALA A 33 -3.02 18.85 6.35
N ASP A 34 -3.28 17.55 6.25
CA ASP A 34 -2.54 16.52 6.96
C ASP A 34 -1.22 16.13 6.25
N ILE A 35 -0.97 16.65 5.02
CA ILE A 35 0.20 16.30 4.20
C ILE A 35 1.19 17.46 4.20
N ASP A 36 2.35 17.23 4.82
CA ASP A 36 3.49 18.15 4.78
C ASP A 36 4.46 17.69 3.69
N ARG A 37 4.50 18.47 2.59
CA ARG A 37 5.33 18.17 1.42
C ARG A 37 6.80 18.54 1.61
N GLU A 38 7.12 19.48 2.50
CA GLU A 38 8.50 19.89 2.73
C GLU A 38 9.21 18.85 3.60
N ARG A 39 8.54 18.39 4.65
CA ARG A 39 9.06 17.37 5.56
C ARG A 39 8.84 15.95 5.07
N HIS A 40 8.11 15.78 3.97
CA HIS A 40 7.66 14.48 3.46
C HIS A 40 6.95 13.64 4.54
N THR A 41 6.00 14.24 5.25
CA THR A 41 5.24 13.56 6.31
C THR A 41 3.74 13.60 6.08
N ILE A 42 3.04 12.57 6.55
CA ILE A 42 1.58 12.48 6.55
C ILE A 42 1.11 12.31 7.99
N THR A 43 0.21 13.17 8.44
CA THR A 43 -0.36 13.11 9.79
C THR A 43 -1.66 12.33 9.77
N ILE A 44 -1.65 11.16 10.39
CA ILE A 44 -2.84 10.32 10.51
C ILE A 44 -3.53 10.70 11.81
N GLN A 45 -4.65 11.41 11.72
CA GLN A 45 -5.34 11.97 12.89
C GLN A 45 -6.87 11.90 12.83
N ARG A 46 -7.44 11.22 11.83
CA ARG A 46 -8.89 11.04 11.68
C ARG A 46 -9.15 9.65 11.12
N THR A 47 -10.30 9.09 11.43
CA THR A 47 -10.81 7.88 10.78
C THR A 47 -12.24 8.13 10.30
N LEU A 48 -12.47 7.87 9.03
CA LEU A 48 -13.79 7.90 8.44
C LEU A 48 -14.46 6.54 8.61
N THR A 49 -15.60 6.51 9.31
CA THR A 49 -16.46 5.32 9.47
C THR A 49 -17.88 5.61 8.97
N GLY A 50 -18.65 4.55 8.76
CA GLY A 50 -20.04 4.64 8.35
C GLY A 50 -20.27 4.78 6.84
N LYS A 51 -21.55 4.65 6.45
CA LYS A 51 -22.03 4.85 5.08
C LYS A 51 -22.23 6.33 4.80
N ALA A 52 -22.33 6.71 3.51
CA ALA A 52 -22.48 8.11 3.07
C ALA A 52 -23.52 8.93 3.87
N ALA A 53 -24.63 8.33 4.33
CA ALA A 53 -25.69 9.01 5.10
C ALA A 53 -25.46 9.11 6.62
N ARG A 54 -24.50 8.38 7.19
CA ARG A 54 -24.19 8.34 8.64
C ARG A 54 -22.68 8.36 8.88
N ARG A 55 -21.99 9.21 8.12
CA ARG A 55 -20.55 9.30 8.15
C ARG A 55 -20.11 10.00 9.43
N GLN A 56 -19.33 9.30 10.24
CA GLN A 56 -18.76 9.85 11.46
C GLN A 56 -17.26 10.02 11.23
N VAL A 57 -16.80 11.26 11.39
CA VAL A 57 -15.37 11.54 11.51
C VAL A 57 -15.04 11.31 12.98
N HIS A 58 -14.31 10.25 13.26
CA HIS A 58 -13.76 10.05 14.58
C HIS A 58 -12.36 10.64 14.62
N GLU A 59 -12.15 11.59 15.52
CA GLU A 59 -10.81 11.85 16.01
C GLU A 59 -10.37 10.63 16.86
N PRO A 60 -9.10 10.23 16.79
CA PRO A 60 -8.62 9.09 17.54
C PRO A 60 -8.85 9.32 19.03
N LYS A 61 -9.51 8.35 19.68
CA LYS A 61 -9.85 8.39 21.11
C LYS A 61 -8.62 8.43 22.05
N THR A 62 -7.41 8.30 21.52
CA THR A 62 -6.15 8.24 22.28
C THR A 62 -5.02 8.95 21.54
N ALA A 63 -4.03 9.47 22.27
CA ALA A 63 -2.81 10.08 21.72
C ALA A 63 -2.05 9.14 20.76
N SER A 64 -2.12 7.82 20.98
CA SER A 64 -1.51 6.80 20.11
C SER A 64 -2.17 6.65 18.74
N GLY A 65 -3.40 7.17 18.55
CA GLY A 65 -4.10 7.13 17.28
C GLY A 65 -3.72 8.28 16.35
N ARG A 66 -3.23 9.41 16.89
CA ARG A 66 -2.62 10.50 16.13
C ARG A 66 -1.14 10.19 15.93
N ARG A 67 -0.70 10.07 14.68
CA ARG A 67 0.73 9.79 14.39
C ARG A 67 1.17 10.47 13.11
N VAL A 68 2.44 10.84 13.07
CA VAL A 68 3.11 11.35 11.88
C VAL A 68 3.88 10.19 11.25
N VAL A 69 3.65 9.93 9.96
CA VAL A 69 4.38 8.91 9.20
C VAL A 69 5.21 9.57 8.12
N ALA A 70 6.50 9.25 8.07
CA ALA A 70 7.36 9.62 6.96
C ALA A 70 6.88 8.92 5.68
N ALA A 71 6.65 9.68 4.62
CA ALA A 71 6.24 9.18 3.32
C ALA A 71 7.42 9.22 2.34
N THR A 72 7.43 8.28 1.39
CA THR A 72 8.46 8.27 0.35
C THR A 72 8.21 9.40 -0.65
N ARG A 73 9.28 9.90 -1.28
CA ARG A 73 9.17 10.87 -2.40
C ARG A 73 8.19 10.40 -3.47
N PHE A 74 8.28 9.11 -3.82
CA PHE A 74 7.35 8.47 -4.74
C PHE A 74 5.87 8.63 -4.34
N LEU A 75 5.53 8.44 -3.06
CA LEU A 75 4.15 8.66 -2.59
C LEU A 75 3.77 10.14 -2.65
N MET A 76 4.69 11.03 -2.32
CA MET A 76 4.45 12.48 -2.39
C MET A 76 4.18 12.95 -3.82
N ASP A 77 4.92 12.43 -4.81
CA ASP A 77 4.69 12.73 -6.21
C ASP A 77 3.33 12.21 -6.69
N LEU A 78 2.95 10.98 -6.28
CA LEU A 78 1.61 10.44 -6.56
C LEU A 78 0.50 11.29 -5.94
N LEU A 79 0.68 11.78 -4.71
CA LEU A 79 -0.28 12.64 -4.04
C LEU A 79 -0.35 14.03 -4.69
N LYS A 80 0.77 14.57 -5.19
CA LYS A 80 0.80 15.82 -5.94
C LYS A 80 -0.02 15.70 -7.23
N GLU A 81 0.22 14.64 -8.00
CA GLU A 81 -0.55 14.36 -9.21
C GLU A 81 -2.05 14.18 -8.90
N HIS A 82 -2.36 13.43 -7.84
CA HIS A 82 -3.74 13.25 -7.39
C HIS A 82 -4.43 14.58 -7.04
N GLN A 83 -3.73 15.50 -6.37
CA GLN A 83 -4.26 16.83 -6.07
C GLN A 83 -4.57 17.62 -7.35
N HIS A 84 -3.70 17.52 -8.36
CA HIS A 84 -3.93 18.18 -9.63
C HIS A 84 -5.18 17.63 -10.32
N GLN A 85 -5.32 16.30 -10.42
CA GLN A 85 -6.50 15.66 -10.99
C GLN A 85 -7.78 15.98 -10.23
N GLN A 86 -7.71 16.11 -8.90
CA GLN A 86 -8.85 16.51 -8.09
C GLN A 86 -9.29 17.96 -8.38
N LYS A 87 -8.35 18.89 -8.56
CA LYS A 87 -8.65 20.28 -8.97
C LYS A 87 -9.32 20.33 -10.33
N LEU A 88 -8.88 19.50 -11.29
CA LEU A 88 -9.56 19.37 -12.59
C LEU A 88 -10.99 18.84 -12.43
N ALA A 89 -11.19 17.84 -11.56
CA ALA A 89 -12.52 17.33 -11.24
C ALA A 89 -13.42 18.38 -10.56
N GLN A 90 -12.85 19.22 -9.71
CA GLN A 90 -13.55 20.36 -9.08
C GLN A 90 -14.03 21.36 -10.12
N LEU A 91 -13.17 21.76 -11.05
CA LEU A 91 -13.56 22.65 -12.16
C LEU A 91 -14.67 22.02 -13.02
N ALA A 92 -14.56 20.72 -13.31
CA ALA A 92 -15.56 20.01 -14.10
C ALA A 92 -16.91 19.82 -13.38
N ALA A 93 -16.90 19.70 -12.05
CA ALA A 93 -18.12 19.57 -11.25
C ALA A 93 -18.83 20.93 -11.01
N GLY A 94 -18.09 22.03 -11.04
CA GLY A 94 -18.64 23.38 -10.88
C GLY A 94 -19.45 23.50 -9.58
N PRO A 95 -20.73 23.95 -9.64
CA PRO A 95 -21.58 24.11 -8.46
C PRO A 95 -21.83 22.83 -7.65
N ASP A 96 -21.72 21.65 -8.27
CA ASP A 96 -21.94 20.37 -7.59
C ASP A 96 -20.75 19.95 -6.70
N TRP A 97 -19.64 20.68 -6.76
CA TRP A 97 -18.48 20.40 -5.94
C TRP A 97 -18.73 20.73 -4.48
N VAL A 98 -18.53 19.73 -3.61
CA VAL A 98 -18.58 19.91 -2.16
C VAL A 98 -17.15 20.08 -1.63
N GLU A 99 -16.84 21.26 -1.10
CA GLU A 99 -15.54 21.51 -0.49
C GLU A 99 -15.44 20.81 0.87
N THR A 100 -14.57 19.80 0.94
CA THR A 100 -14.40 18.97 2.14
C THR A 100 -12.97 18.86 2.61
N GLY A 101 -12.00 19.30 1.81
CA GLY A 101 -10.57 19.16 2.08
C GLY A 101 -10.03 17.72 2.08
N PHE A 102 -10.86 16.69 1.84
CA PHE A 102 -10.40 15.29 1.79
C PHE A 102 -9.50 15.03 0.58
N VAL A 103 -8.45 14.24 0.82
CA VAL A 103 -7.55 13.78 -0.25
C VAL A 103 -8.29 12.86 -1.21
N PHE A 104 -9.11 11.95 -0.69
CA PHE A 104 -9.83 10.96 -1.50
C PHE A 104 -11.32 11.23 -1.52
N THR A 105 -11.79 11.81 -2.63
CA THR A 105 -13.19 12.19 -2.85
C THR A 105 -13.81 11.47 -4.04
N THR A 106 -15.12 11.57 -4.16
CA THR A 106 -15.84 11.37 -5.43
C THR A 106 -15.50 12.50 -6.41
N ARG A 107 -16.01 12.40 -7.63
CA ARG A 107 -15.89 13.46 -8.65
C ARG A 107 -16.53 14.80 -8.25
N THR A 108 -17.35 14.81 -7.20
CA THR A 108 -18.09 15.97 -6.70
C THR A 108 -17.59 16.43 -5.33
N GLY A 109 -16.36 16.06 -4.93
CA GLY A 109 -15.76 16.49 -3.66
C GLY A 109 -16.29 15.80 -2.40
N LYS A 110 -17.30 14.91 -2.53
CA LYS A 110 -17.83 14.15 -1.38
C LYS A 110 -16.84 13.07 -0.94
N PRO A 111 -16.74 12.72 0.35
CA PRO A 111 -15.82 11.69 0.79
C PRO A 111 -16.20 10.32 0.21
N LEU A 112 -15.21 9.48 -0.08
CA LEU A 112 -15.44 8.14 -0.62
C LEU A 112 -16.16 7.21 0.36
N ASP A 113 -16.97 6.31 -0.17
CA ASP A 113 -17.64 5.26 0.60
C ASP A 113 -16.74 4.02 0.74
N GLY A 114 -16.56 3.54 1.97
CA GLY A 114 -15.65 2.43 2.27
C GLY A 114 -16.06 1.09 1.65
N ASP A 115 -17.35 0.86 1.41
CA ASP A 115 -17.86 -0.34 0.76
C ASP A 115 -17.65 -0.29 -0.75
N ASN A 116 -17.79 0.90 -1.34
CA ASN A 116 -17.38 1.14 -2.73
C ASN A 116 -15.89 0.82 -2.91
N VAL A 117 -15.03 1.35 -2.04
CA VAL A 117 -13.58 1.06 -2.02
C VAL A 117 -13.29 -0.43 -1.90
N ARG A 118 -14.00 -1.13 -1.00
CA ARG A 118 -13.89 -2.59 -0.86
C ARG A 118 -14.26 -3.32 -2.15
N ARG A 119 -15.38 -2.94 -2.80
CA ARG A 119 -15.84 -3.58 -4.05
C ARG A 119 -14.83 -3.40 -5.18
N ALA A 120 -14.31 -2.18 -5.37
CA ALA A 120 -13.28 -1.96 -6.40
C ALA A 120 -11.99 -2.71 -6.11
N PHE A 121 -11.59 -2.81 -4.84
CA PHE A 121 -10.44 -3.61 -4.44
C PHE A 121 -10.61 -5.09 -4.83
N LYS A 122 -11.79 -5.69 -4.58
CA LYS A 122 -12.06 -7.07 -5.01
C LYS A 122 -12.01 -7.25 -6.53
N LYS A 123 -12.50 -6.26 -7.30
CA LYS A 123 -12.37 -6.26 -8.76
C LYS A 123 -10.90 -6.21 -9.20
N LEU A 124 -10.10 -5.37 -8.55
CA LEU A 124 -8.66 -5.29 -8.81
C LEU A 124 -7.96 -6.62 -8.54
N LEU A 125 -8.26 -7.27 -7.41
CA LEU A 125 -7.69 -8.59 -7.09
C LEU A 125 -7.99 -9.60 -8.20
N LYS A 126 -9.25 -9.65 -8.65
CA LYS A 126 -9.67 -10.54 -9.75
C LYS A 126 -8.89 -10.23 -11.03
N ALA A 127 -8.76 -8.95 -11.40
CA ALA A 127 -8.00 -8.54 -12.58
C ALA A 127 -6.50 -8.87 -12.47
N ALA A 128 -5.95 -8.87 -11.26
CA ALA A 128 -4.56 -9.19 -10.99
C ALA A 128 -4.31 -10.70 -10.74
N GLY A 129 -5.32 -11.57 -10.85
CA GLY A 129 -5.20 -13.00 -10.56
C GLY A 129 -4.88 -13.32 -9.10
N LEU A 130 -5.30 -12.45 -8.18
CA LEU A 130 -5.01 -12.57 -6.75
C LEU A 130 -6.14 -13.25 -5.99
N PRO A 131 -5.83 -13.88 -4.84
CA PRO A 131 -6.84 -14.58 -4.05
C PRO A 131 -7.97 -13.64 -3.62
N PRO A 132 -9.24 -14.00 -3.90
CA PRO A 132 -10.39 -13.12 -3.66
C PRO A 132 -10.65 -12.85 -2.18
N GLU A 133 -10.13 -13.66 -1.26
CA GLU A 133 -10.20 -13.49 0.19
C GLU A 133 -9.35 -12.31 0.67
N THR A 134 -8.29 -11.94 -0.07
CA THR A 134 -7.39 -10.83 0.27
C THR A 134 -8.19 -9.57 0.55
N ARG A 135 -7.96 -8.94 1.69
CA ARG A 135 -8.67 -7.76 2.19
C ARG A 135 -7.75 -6.54 2.09
N ILE A 136 -8.33 -5.35 2.16
CA ILE A 136 -7.56 -4.09 2.10
C ILE A 136 -6.55 -4.00 3.25
N HIS A 137 -6.87 -4.53 4.43
CA HIS A 137 -5.91 -4.57 5.54
C HIS A 137 -4.69 -5.44 5.25
N ASP A 138 -4.74 -6.35 4.28
CA ASP A 138 -3.60 -7.20 3.97
C ASP A 138 -2.50 -6.41 3.27
N LEU A 139 -2.82 -5.24 2.70
CA LEU A 139 -1.81 -4.31 2.19
C LEU A 139 -0.86 -3.82 3.29
N ARG A 140 -1.42 -3.40 4.44
CA ARG A 140 -0.59 -2.96 5.56
C ARG A 140 0.16 -4.11 6.20
N HIS A 141 -0.42 -5.33 6.22
CA HIS A 141 0.29 -6.52 6.69
C HIS A 141 1.46 -6.87 5.79
N ALA A 142 1.26 -6.88 4.48
CA ALA A 142 2.33 -7.12 3.51
C ALA A 142 3.47 -6.09 3.64
N MET A 143 3.14 -4.81 3.81
CA MET A 143 4.16 -3.77 3.97
C MET A 143 4.90 -3.89 5.30
N ALA A 144 4.20 -4.23 6.39
CA ALA A 144 4.83 -4.47 7.69
C ALA A 144 5.81 -5.64 7.65
N THR A 145 5.40 -6.77 7.05
CA THR A 145 6.27 -7.92 6.80
C THR A 145 7.50 -7.52 6.00
N TRP A 146 7.32 -6.70 4.95
CA TRP A 146 8.44 -6.21 4.15
C TRP A 146 9.39 -5.32 4.94
N TRP A 147 8.90 -4.36 5.74
CA TRP A 147 9.78 -3.54 6.59
C TRP A 147 10.58 -4.39 7.58
N LEU A 148 9.93 -5.36 8.21
CA LEU A 148 10.60 -6.27 9.14
C LEU A 148 11.66 -7.13 8.44
N SER A 149 11.38 -7.63 7.22
CA SER A 149 12.38 -8.38 6.44
C SER A 149 13.54 -7.52 5.92
N GLN A 150 13.39 -6.19 5.91
CA GLN A 150 14.50 -5.26 5.66
C GLN A 150 15.26 -4.88 6.95
N GLY A 151 14.96 -5.51 8.09
CA GLY A 151 15.61 -5.23 9.37
C GLY A 151 15.11 -3.97 10.07
N VAL A 152 13.99 -3.38 9.66
CA VAL A 152 13.43 -2.22 10.37
C VAL A 152 13.02 -2.65 11.79
N PRO A 153 13.43 -1.92 12.84
CA PRO A 153 13.11 -2.31 14.21
C PRO A 153 11.60 -2.44 14.44
N VAL A 154 11.19 -3.51 15.13
CA VAL A 154 9.78 -3.82 15.38
C VAL A 154 9.03 -2.66 16.04
N LYS A 155 9.70 -1.93 16.95
CA LYS A 155 9.16 -0.73 17.59
C LYS A 155 8.75 0.34 16.56
N VAL A 156 9.64 0.64 15.61
CA VAL A 156 9.40 1.62 14.54
C VAL A 156 8.23 1.19 13.65
N VAL A 157 8.17 -0.09 13.28
CA VAL A 157 7.04 -0.63 12.51
C VAL A 157 5.74 -0.53 13.30
N SER A 158 5.76 -0.86 14.59
CA SER A 158 4.59 -0.80 15.48
C SER A 158 4.04 0.62 15.63
N GLU A 159 4.92 1.60 15.83
CA GLU A 159 4.57 3.02 15.93
C GLU A 159 3.99 3.52 14.60
N ARG A 160 4.62 3.18 13.47
CA ARG A 160 4.14 3.54 12.13
C ARG A 160 2.75 2.97 11.83
N LEU A 161 2.47 1.74 12.28
CA LEU A 161 1.17 1.08 12.11
C LEU A 161 0.09 1.59 13.09
N GLY A 162 0.47 2.34 14.12
CA GLY A 162 -0.44 2.81 15.16
C GLY A 162 -1.03 1.63 15.97
N HIS A 163 -0.19 0.68 16.35
CA HIS A 163 -0.55 -0.38 17.29
C HIS A 163 -0.39 0.14 18.73
N THR A 164 -1.39 -0.12 19.58
CA THR A 164 -1.39 0.30 20.99
C THR A 164 -0.34 -0.41 21.83
N SER A 165 0.12 -1.58 21.37
CA SER A 165 1.20 -2.33 22.00
C SER A 165 2.09 -2.98 20.93
N ILE A 166 3.40 -2.96 21.19
CA ILE A 166 4.42 -3.65 20.40
C ILE A 166 4.15 -5.17 20.36
N ALA A 167 3.55 -5.72 21.42
CA ALA A 167 3.22 -7.15 21.52
C ALA A 167 2.30 -7.61 20.38
N ILE A 168 1.40 -6.75 19.89
CA ILE A 168 0.52 -7.04 18.74
C ILE A 168 1.38 -7.29 17.49
N THR A 169 2.39 -6.46 17.28
CA THR A 169 3.31 -6.57 16.14
C THR A 169 4.18 -7.83 16.28
N LEU A 170 4.70 -8.11 17.47
CA LEU A 170 5.50 -9.30 17.75
C LEU A 170 4.71 -10.61 17.55
N GLN A 171 3.45 -10.66 18.01
CA GLN A 171 2.59 -11.82 17.83
C GLN A 171 2.26 -12.06 16.35
N LEU A 172 1.95 -10.99 15.62
CA LEU A 172 1.50 -11.09 14.24
C LEU A 172 2.64 -11.42 13.25
N TYR A 173 3.85 -10.94 13.54
CA TYR A 173 5.01 -11.09 12.66
C TYR A 173 6.15 -11.92 13.27
N GLY A 174 5.88 -12.68 14.33
CA GLY A 174 6.89 -13.49 15.03
C GLY A 174 7.63 -14.48 14.11
N HIS A 175 6.95 -15.00 13.08
CA HIS A 175 7.56 -15.88 12.07
C HIS A 175 8.58 -15.17 11.16
N VAL A 176 8.45 -13.86 10.95
CA VAL A 176 9.46 -13.07 10.21
C VAL A 176 10.70 -12.91 11.08
N LEU A 177 10.49 -12.69 12.38
CA LEU A 177 11.56 -12.49 13.36
C LEU A 177 12.35 -13.78 13.65
N SER A 178 11.74 -14.96 13.52
CA SER A 178 12.48 -16.22 13.66
C SER A 178 13.54 -16.38 12.57
N ASN A 179 13.26 -15.92 11.35
CA ASN A 179 14.25 -15.97 10.26
C ASN A 179 15.39 -14.97 10.48
N MET A 180 15.08 -13.81 11.09
CA MET A 180 16.11 -12.81 11.44
C MET A 180 17.11 -13.31 12.50
N ARG A 181 16.74 -14.31 13.32
CA ARG A 181 17.68 -14.89 14.30
C ARG A 181 18.80 -15.69 13.63
N ALA A 182 18.46 -16.46 12.60
CA ALA A 182 19.47 -17.18 11.82
C ALA A 182 20.35 -16.19 11.05
N GLU A 183 19.76 -15.17 10.42
CA GLU A 183 20.51 -14.12 9.72
C GLU A 183 21.45 -13.34 10.66
N ALA A 184 21.07 -13.12 11.92
CA ALA A 184 21.93 -12.46 12.91
C ALA A 184 23.15 -13.31 13.27
N ALA A 185 22.98 -14.63 13.40
CA ALA A 185 24.08 -15.56 13.61
C ALA A 185 25.02 -15.59 12.39
N GLU A 186 24.46 -15.72 11.18
CA GLU A 186 25.24 -15.69 9.94
C GLU A 186 26.01 -14.38 9.74
N GLN A 187 25.41 -13.23 10.11
CA GLN A 187 26.10 -11.94 10.06
C GLN A 187 27.26 -11.86 11.07
N MET A 188 27.10 -12.47 12.24
CA MET A 188 28.15 -12.55 13.24
C MET A 188 29.28 -13.47 12.78
N ASP A 189 28.96 -14.61 12.17
CA ASP A 189 29.93 -15.52 11.58
C ASP A 189 30.71 -14.85 10.45
N ALA A 190 30.03 -14.18 9.51
CA ALA A 190 30.69 -13.45 8.42
C ALA A 190 31.64 -12.37 8.94
N TRP A 191 31.26 -11.67 10.02
CA TRP A 191 32.12 -10.67 10.66
C TRP A 191 33.33 -11.29 11.36
N LEU A 192 33.15 -12.38 12.11
CA LEU A 192 34.22 -13.07 12.83
C LEU A 192 35.19 -13.80 11.90
N LEU A 193 34.69 -14.35 10.79
CA LEU A 193 35.48 -15.13 9.82
C LEU A 193 36.14 -14.24 8.75
N GLY A 194 35.93 -12.92 8.79
CA GLY A 194 36.52 -11.98 7.83
C GLY A 194 35.99 -12.14 6.40
N GLU A 195 34.79 -12.72 6.24
CA GLU A 195 34.13 -12.81 4.95
C GLU A 195 33.61 -11.42 4.57
N GLU A 196 34.01 -10.89 3.41
CA GLU A 196 33.43 -9.65 2.88
C GLU A 196 31.90 -9.75 2.89
N ARG A 197 31.24 -8.74 3.45
CA ARG A 197 29.77 -8.67 3.59
C ARG A 197 29.07 -9.22 2.34
N ALA A 198 28.59 -10.45 2.40
CA ALA A 198 27.66 -10.94 1.42
C ALA A 198 26.40 -10.08 1.56
N SER A 199 26.11 -9.25 0.54
CA SER A 199 24.85 -8.53 0.41
C SER A 199 23.71 -9.48 0.79
N PRO A 200 22.76 -9.09 1.66
CA PRO A 200 21.80 -10.00 2.26
C PRO A 200 21.17 -10.88 1.19
N ARG A 201 21.40 -12.20 1.30
CA ARG A 201 20.82 -13.17 0.36
C ARG A 201 19.32 -13.03 0.47
N ARG A 202 18.68 -12.55 -0.61
CA ARG A 202 17.23 -12.40 -0.68
C ARG A 202 16.58 -13.77 -0.49
N HIS A 203 16.14 -14.06 0.73
CA HIS A 203 15.26 -15.20 0.95
C HIS A 203 13.98 -14.98 0.14
N LYS A 204 13.59 -15.99 -0.66
CA LYS A 204 12.25 -16.07 -1.22
C LYS A 204 11.28 -16.29 -0.06
N THR A 205 10.88 -15.23 0.63
CA THR A 205 9.82 -15.32 1.63
C THR A 205 8.53 -15.63 0.88
N SER A 206 8.00 -16.84 1.05
CA SER A 206 6.63 -17.14 0.65
C SER A 206 5.70 -16.30 1.51
N LEU A 207 5.02 -15.33 0.90
CA LEU A 207 3.95 -14.59 1.55
C LEU A 207 2.80 -15.55 1.85
N VAL A 208 2.74 -16.06 3.08
CA VAL A 208 1.59 -16.81 3.58
C VAL A 208 0.69 -15.82 4.31
N PHE A 209 -0.49 -15.56 3.76
CA PHE A 209 -1.52 -14.74 4.42
C PHE A 209 -2.11 -15.54 5.60
N PRO A 210 -2.37 -14.91 6.77
CA PRO A 210 -3.02 -15.58 7.89
C PRO A 210 -4.46 -15.94 7.49
N GLY A 211 -4.77 -17.24 7.41
CA GLY A 211 -6.08 -17.76 7.04
C GLY A 211 -6.12 -19.16 6.42
N GLN A 212 -4.98 -19.84 6.23
CA GLN A 212 -4.95 -21.21 5.73
C GLN A 212 -4.73 -22.20 6.88
N THR A 213 -5.81 -22.80 7.36
CA THR A 213 -5.73 -24.05 8.12
C THR A 213 -5.31 -25.17 7.18
N SER A 214 -4.20 -25.83 7.49
CA SER A 214 -3.72 -27.02 6.79
C SER A 214 -4.68 -28.19 7.01
N SER A 215 -5.40 -28.61 5.98
CA SER A 215 -5.88 -29.99 5.86
C SER A 215 -5.07 -30.70 4.79
N THR A 216 -4.33 -31.72 5.22
CA THR A 216 -3.63 -32.68 4.39
C THR A 216 -4.63 -33.65 3.77
N SER A 217 -4.85 -33.56 2.47
CA SER A 217 -5.13 -34.73 1.62
C SER A 217 -4.78 -34.39 0.16
N GLY A 218 -4.12 -35.34 -0.49
CA GLY A 218 -3.43 -35.15 -1.77
C GLY A 218 -4.38 -34.88 -2.94
N ALA A 219 -4.09 -33.81 -3.68
CA ALA A 219 -4.34 -33.73 -5.12
C ALA A 219 -3.46 -32.62 -5.69
N SER A 220 -2.71 -32.96 -6.74
CA SER A 220 -1.87 -32.07 -7.53
C SER A 220 -2.70 -30.91 -8.09
N SER A 221 -2.48 -29.70 -7.59
CA SER A 221 -2.98 -28.48 -8.21
C SER A 221 -1.93 -27.38 -8.11
N LYS A 222 -1.58 -26.81 -9.26
CA LYS A 222 -0.52 -25.81 -9.44
C LYS A 222 -0.78 -24.62 -8.51
N LYS A 223 0.00 -24.48 -7.43
CA LYS A 223 -0.03 -23.33 -6.52
C LYS A 223 0.72 -22.15 -7.15
N SER A 224 -0.02 -21.14 -7.59
CA SER A 224 0.52 -19.85 -8.02
C SER A 224 0.91 -19.03 -6.78
N ALA A 225 2.18 -19.07 -6.38
CA ALA A 225 2.71 -18.21 -5.33
C ALA A 225 2.95 -16.79 -5.85
N LEU A 226 2.60 -15.79 -5.05
CA LEU A 226 2.79 -14.39 -5.39
C LEU A 226 4.23 -13.97 -5.07
N TYR A 227 5.08 -13.85 -6.09
CA TYR A 227 6.45 -13.38 -5.94
C TYR A 227 6.56 -11.90 -6.27
N PHE A 228 7.19 -11.12 -5.39
CA PHE A 228 7.77 -9.85 -5.76
C PHE A 228 9.18 -10.10 -6.31
N VAL A 229 9.29 -10.32 -7.62
CA VAL A 229 10.59 -10.40 -8.29
C VAL A 229 11.04 -8.98 -8.62
N GLY A 230 11.89 -8.41 -7.78
CA GLY A 230 12.61 -7.18 -8.11
C GLY A 230 13.88 -7.52 -8.90
N ASN A 231 13.81 -7.56 -10.23
CA ASN A 231 15.01 -7.62 -11.07
C ASN A 231 15.54 -6.20 -11.32
N GLY A 232 16.84 -6.01 -11.14
CA GLY A 232 17.59 -4.83 -11.60
C GLY A 232 17.96 -3.82 -10.51
N SER A 233 19.25 -3.72 -10.22
CA SER A 233 19.87 -2.51 -9.68
C SER A 233 20.03 -1.52 -10.85
N PRO A 234 19.51 -0.28 -10.77
CA PRO A 234 19.91 0.76 -11.70
C PRO A 234 21.30 1.26 -11.28
N ARG A 235 22.32 0.91 -12.08
CA ARG A 235 23.57 1.66 -12.13
C ARG A 235 23.26 2.95 -12.91
N SER A 236 23.54 4.11 -12.31
CA SER A 236 23.38 5.46 -12.90
C SER A 236 21.97 6.10 -12.87
N ILE A 237 21.97 7.38 -12.51
CA ILE A 237 20.82 8.29 -12.29
C ILE A 237 20.24 8.87 -13.59
N ASN A 238 20.80 8.55 -14.76
CA ASN A 238 20.45 9.22 -16.02
C ASN A 238 19.49 8.47 -16.99
N ASP A 239 18.98 7.28 -16.65
CA ASP A 239 18.12 6.51 -17.57
C ASP A 239 16.61 6.79 -17.45
N PHE A 240 16.21 7.86 -16.77
CA PHE A 240 14.82 8.34 -16.76
C PHE A 240 14.51 9.20 -18.02
N LYS A 241 14.67 8.63 -19.22
CA LYS A 241 14.09 9.19 -20.45
C LYS A 241 13.01 8.26 -20.97
N TYR A 242 11.77 8.57 -20.59
CA TYR A 242 10.56 8.01 -21.22
C TYR A 242 10.41 8.61 -22.63
N THR A 243 10.69 7.85 -23.67
CA THR A 243 10.21 8.13 -25.03
C THR A 243 8.86 7.46 -25.22
N PHE A 244 7.79 8.27 -25.26
CA PHE A 244 6.49 7.89 -25.80
C PHE A 244 6.58 7.82 -27.33
N SER A 245 6.23 6.69 -27.93
CA SER A 245 5.81 6.63 -29.34
C SER A 245 4.63 5.65 -29.42
N CYS A 246 3.43 6.23 -29.51
CA CYS A 246 2.20 5.50 -29.76
C CYS A 246 1.92 5.58 -31.27
N SER A 247 2.26 4.53 -32.02
CA SER A 247 1.79 4.33 -33.39
C SER A 247 0.42 3.64 -33.33
N LEU A 248 -0.66 4.43 -33.36
CA LEU A 248 -2.01 3.92 -33.65
C LEU A 248 -2.01 3.31 -35.07
N ARG A 249 -2.22 1.99 -35.19
CA ARG A 249 -2.81 1.39 -36.40
C ARG A 249 -4.29 1.20 -36.16
N LEU A 250 -5.09 2.04 -36.80
CA LEU A 250 -6.54 1.86 -36.92
C LEU A 250 -6.80 0.73 -37.93
N THR A 251 -7.44 -0.34 -37.49
CA THR A 251 -8.13 -1.27 -38.41
C THR A 251 -9.63 -1.02 -38.30
N PRO A 252 -10.34 -0.71 -39.39
CA PRO A 252 -11.79 -0.48 -39.36
C PRO A 252 -12.53 -1.82 -39.39
N THR A 253 -13.30 -2.12 -38.36
CA THR A 253 -14.23 -3.26 -38.37
C THR A 253 -15.58 -2.82 -38.96
N ARG A 254 -15.93 -3.45 -40.10
CA ARG A 254 -17.25 -3.39 -40.76
C ARG A 254 -18.34 -3.94 -39.84
N ILE A 255 -19.50 -3.29 -39.86
CA ILE A 255 -20.77 -3.77 -39.29
C ILE A 255 -21.55 -4.46 -40.42
N PRO A 256 -21.98 -5.73 -40.28
CA PRO A 256 -22.88 -6.39 -41.23
C PRO A 256 -24.37 -6.19 -40.87
N PRO A 257 -25.30 -6.47 -41.81
CA PRO A 257 -26.52 -5.68 -42.07
C PRO A 257 -27.64 -5.81 -41.04
#